data_AF-A0AAV8YP43-F1
#
_entry.id   AF-A0AAV8YP43-F1
#
_cell.length_a   1.000
_cell.length_b   1.000
_cell.length_c   1.000
_cell.angle_alpha   90.00
_cell.angle_beta   90.00
_cell.angle_gamma   90.00
#
_symmetry.space_group_name_H-M   'P 1'
#
loop_
_entity.id
_entity.type
_entity.pdbx_description
1 polymer ?
#
loop_
_entity_poly.entity_id
_entity_poly.type
_entity_poly.pdbx_seq_one_letter_code
_entity_poly.pdbx_strand_id
1 'polypeptide(L)'
;MLAPPHYHYDYAVHDLKHHDIKSQYEVRDGKETKGRYELLQPDGRKRIVDYVDGKHGIDYKIRYEGHSEHGGIGALSGSGGGFGGGY
;
A
#
# COMPACT_ATOMS: atom_id res chain seq x y z
N MET A 1 -31.10 -17.11 -4.66
CA MET A 1 -30.36 -15.88 -4.33
C MET A 1 -28.89 -16.27 -4.19
N LEU A 2 -27.96 -15.63 -4.90
CA LEU A 2 -26.53 -15.87 -4.73
C LEU A 2 -26.06 -15.26 -3.40
N ALA A 3 -25.22 -15.98 -2.66
CA ALA A 3 -24.58 -15.43 -1.47
C ALA A 3 -23.63 -14.29 -1.88
N PRO A 4 -23.52 -13.20 -1.10
CA PRO A 4 -22.51 -12.18 -1.36
C PRO A 4 -21.10 -12.76 -1.33
N PRO A 5 -20.12 -12.20 -2.06
CA PRO A 5 -18.75 -12.69 -2.03
C PRO A 5 -18.10 -12.34 -0.68
N HIS A 6 -17.41 -13.32 -0.09
CA HIS A 6 -16.62 -13.15 1.11
C HIS A 6 -15.26 -13.84 0.93
N TYR A 7 -14.19 -13.13 1.23
CA TYR A 7 -12.85 -13.69 1.26
C TYR A 7 -11.95 -12.92 2.21
N HIS A 8 -10.85 -13.57 2.58
CA HIS A 8 -9.71 -12.97 3.25
C HIS A 8 -8.44 -13.56 2.64
N TYR A 9 -7.45 -12.73 2.35
CA TYR A 9 -6.10 -13.19 2.06
C TYR A 9 -5.07 -12.23 2.62
N ASP A 10 -3.88 -12.77 2.83
CA ASP A 10 -2.69 -12.04 3.22
C ASP A 10 -1.45 -12.68 2.60
N TYR A 11 -0.42 -11.87 2.38
CA TYR A 11 0.90 -12.34 2.01
C TYR A 11 1.97 -11.40 2.54
N ALA A 12 3.19 -11.93 2.68
CA ALA A 12 4.37 -11.14 2.99
C ALA A 12 5.57 -11.65 2.19
N VAL A 13 6.42 -10.72 1.78
CA VAL A 13 7.75 -10.99 1.20
C VAL A 13 8.77 -10.35 2.11
N HIS A 14 9.77 -11.12 2.51
CA HIS A 14 10.88 -10.66 3.33
C HIS A 14 12.19 -11.18 2.72
N ASP A 15 12.59 -10.56 1.61
CA ASP A 15 13.79 -10.91 0.87
C ASP A 15 14.87 -9.84 1.07
N LEU A 16 15.76 -10.11 2.02
CA LEU A 16 16.88 -9.21 2.33
C LEU A 16 17.90 -9.13 1.21
N LYS A 17 18.01 -10.14 0.34
CA LYS A 17 19.00 -10.17 -0.74
C LYS A 17 18.62 -9.18 -1.84
N HIS A 18 17.33 -9.09 -2.16
CA HIS A 18 16.81 -8.17 -3.18
C HIS A 18 16.17 -6.90 -2.58
N HIS A 19 16.28 -6.72 -1.26
CA HIS A 19 15.67 -5.61 -0.50
C HIS A 19 14.16 -5.47 -0.73
N ASP A 20 13.48 -6.60 -0.88
CA ASP A 20 12.05 -6.66 -1.12
C ASP A 20 11.34 -7.08 0.17
N ILE A 21 10.94 -6.07 0.94
CA ILE A 21 10.17 -6.24 2.17
C ILE A 21 8.81 -5.55 1.98
N LYS A 22 7.77 -6.37 1.83
CA LYS A 22 6.40 -5.92 1.63
C LYS A 22 5.39 -6.90 2.19
N SER A 23 4.20 -6.40 2.51
CA SER A 23 3.07 -7.24 2.91
C SER A 23 1.76 -6.65 2.45
N GLN A 24 0.77 -7.51 2.27
CA GLN A 24 -0.59 -7.11 1.96
C GLN A 24 -1.58 -7.95 2.76
N TYR A 25 -2.68 -7.34 3.14
CA TYR A 25 -3.89 -8.07 3.53
C TYR A 25 -5.10 -7.44 2.87
N GLU A 26 -6.12 -8.26 2.61
CA GLU A 26 -7.40 -7.80 2.10
C GLU A 26 -8.54 -8.69 2.59
N VAL A 27 -9.64 -8.05 2.97
CA VAL A 27 -10.90 -8.69 3.34
C VAL A 27 -12.01 -8.12 2.47
N ARG A 28 -12.85 -8.99 1.91
CA ARG A 28 -14.10 -8.59 1.29
C ARG A 28 -15.30 -9.12 2.05
N ASP A 29 -16.24 -8.22 2.32
CA ASP A 29 -17.55 -8.52 2.88
C ASP A 29 -18.63 -7.94 1.95
N GLY A 30 -19.18 -8.81 1.10
CA GLY A 30 -20.25 -8.49 0.18
C GLY A 30 -19.85 -7.44 -0.87
N LYS A 31 -20.13 -6.17 -0.58
CA LYS A 31 -19.84 -5.04 -1.49
C LYS A 31 -18.64 -4.21 -1.07
N GLU A 32 -18.09 -4.45 0.11
CA GLU A 32 -16.99 -3.68 0.67
C GLU A 32 -15.71 -4.53 0.68
N THR A 33 -14.63 -3.98 0.15
CA THR A 33 -13.27 -4.54 0.24
C THR A 33 -12.40 -3.59 1.04
N LYS A 34 -11.64 -4.11 1.99
CA LYS A 34 -10.71 -3.35 2.83
C LYS A 34 -9.37 -4.03 2.84
N GLY A 35 -8.30 -3.28 2.77
CA GLY A 35 -6.97 -3.86 2.86
C GLY A 35 -5.91 -2.86 3.24
N ARG A 36 -4.69 -3.39 3.38
CA ARG A 36 -3.47 -2.59 3.57
C ARG A 36 -2.37 -3.15 2.71
N TYR A 37 -1.56 -2.26 2.15
CA TYR A 37 -0.26 -2.59 1.58
C TYR A 37 0.85 -1.90 2.37
N GLU A 38 1.89 -2.63 2.74
CA GLU A 38 3.11 -2.11 3.37
C GLU A 38 4.32 -2.38 2.48
N LEU A 39 5.20 -1.40 2.34
CA LEU A 39 6.45 -1.50 1.56
C LEU A 39 7.57 -0.76 2.29
N LEU A 40 8.69 -1.45 2.55
CA LEU A 40 9.94 -0.78 2.90
C LEU A 40 10.51 -0.12 1.65
N GLN A 41 10.65 1.20 1.69
CA GLN A 41 11.18 1.96 0.56
C GLN A 41 12.71 2.03 0.59
N PRO A 42 13.34 2.35 -0.55
CA PRO A 42 14.79 2.51 -0.63
C PRO A 42 15.37 3.58 0.31
N ASP A 43 14.56 4.56 0.72
CA ASP A 43 14.98 5.61 1.66
C ASP A 43 14.92 5.18 3.14
N GLY A 44 14.56 3.92 3.42
CA GLY A 44 14.43 3.37 4.77
C GLY A 44 13.06 3.60 5.41
N ARG A 45 12.17 4.39 4.81
CA ARG A 45 10.81 4.57 5.33
C ARG A 45 9.91 3.43 4.91
N LYS A 46 9.02 3.02 5.80
CA LYS A 46 7.90 2.13 5.45
C LYS A 46 6.74 2.97 4.94
N ARG A 47 6.30 2.74 3.70
CA ARG A 47 5.04 3.26 3.17
C ARG A 47 3.92 2.30 3.52
N ILE A 48 2.86 2.82 4.11
CA ILE A 48 1.64 2.08 4.47
C ILE A 48 0.47 2.73 3.75
N VAL A 49 -0.31 1.92 3.04
CA VAL A 49 -1.52 2.35 2.33
C VAL A 49 -2.68 1.52 2.86
N ASP A 50 -3.54 2.12 3.68
CA ASP A 50 -4.84 1.55 4.04
C ASP A 50 -5.87 1.97 2.98
N TYR A 51 -6.72 1.04 2.52
CA TYR A 51 -7.75 1.34 1.54
C TYR A 51 -9.10 0.70 1.86
N VAL A 52 -10.16 1.34 1.35
CA VAL A 52 -11.54 0.86 1.42
C VAL A 52 -12.18 1.09 0.05
N ASP A 53 -12.61 0.02 -0.62
CA ASP A 53 -13.43 0.06 -1.83
C ASP A 53 -14.86 -0.36 -1.48
N GLY A 54 -15.84 0.52 -1.70
CA GLY A 54 -17.22 0.29 -1.32
C GLY A 54 -18.22 0.92 -2.27
N LYS A 55 -19.43 1.18 -1.76
CA LYS A 55 -20.56 1.66 -2.57
C LYS A 55 -20.32 3.02 -3.24
N HIS A 56 -19.43 3.84 -2.69
CA HIS A 56 -19.21 5.23 -3.11
C HIS A 56 -17.85 5.43 -3.80
N GLY A 57 -17.14 4.36 -4.13
CA GLY A 57 -15.79 4.40 -4.69
C GLY A 57 -14.72 3.93 -3.71
N ILE A 58 -13.48 4.32 -4.00
CA ILE A 58 -12.29 3.87 -3.25
C ILE A 58 -11.66 5.04 -2.48
N ASP A 59 -11.44 4.82 -1.19
CA ASP A 59 -10.70 5.72 -0.30
C ASP A 59 -9.34 5.13 0.05
N TYR A 60 -8.31 5.98 0.15
CA TYR A 60 -6.94 5.60 0.53
C TYR A 60 -6.41 6.50 1.65
N LYS A 61 -5.70 5.91 2.61
CA LYS A 61 -4.92 6.62 3.63
C LYS A 61 -3.47 6.17 3.53
N ILE A 62 -2.60 7.11 3.18
CA ILE A 62 -1.17 6.86 3.00
C ILE A 62 -0.42 7.47 4.18
N ARG A 63 0.45 6.68 4.82
CA ARG A 63 1.32 7.11 5.91
C ARG A 63 2.72 6.54 5.72
N TYR A 64 3.71 7.25 6.25
CA TYR A 64 5.10 6.82 6.25
C TYR A 64 5.56 6.65 7.70
N GLU A 65 6.26 5.55 7.97
CA GLU A 65 6.93 5.28 9.24
C GLU A 65 8.45 5.21 9.04
N GLY A 66 9.21 5.55 10.08
CA GLY A 66 10.68 5.54 10.07
C GLY A 66 11.31 6.87 9.66
N HIS A 67 12.65 6.89 9.71
CA HIS A 67 13.47 8.03 9.31
C HIS A 67 14.08 7.77 7.94
N SER A 68 14.14 8.79 7.09
CA SER A 68 14.88 8.68 5.83
C SER A 68 16.38 8.63 6.13
N GLU A 69 17.06 7.56 5.72
CA GLU A 69 18.51 7.42 5.94
C GLU A 69 19.35 8.29 4.99
N HIS A 70 18.73 8.80 3.93
CA HIS A 70 19.33 9.85 3.11
C HIS A 70 19.24 11.21 3.84
N GLY A 71 20.32 11.55 4.54
CA GLY A 71 20.57 12.90 5.05
C GLY A 71 20.38 13.94 3.93
N GLY A 72 19.64 15.01 4.24
CA GLY A 72 19.15 15.96 3.26
C GLY A 72 20.22 16.58 2.37
N ILE A 73 20.10 16.35 1.06
CA ILE A 73 20.39 17.36 0.04
C ILE A 73 19.04 17.97 -0.36
N GLY A 74 18.77 19.18 0.13
CA GLY A 74 17.49 19.85 -0.04
C GLY A 74 17.15 20.21 -1.49
N ALA A 75 15.85 20.22 -1.76
CA ALA A 75 15.20 21.18 -2.64
C ALA A 75 15.83 21.43 -4.02
N LEU A 76 15.63 20.50 -4.97
CA LEU A 76 15.55 20.83 -6.40
C LEU A 76 14.44 20.01 -7.07
N SER A 77 13.32 20.71 -7.33
CA SER A 77 12.41 20.56 -8.48
C SER A 77 12.22 19.19 -9.15
N GLY A 78 10.98 18.71 -9.08
CA GLY A 78 10.38 17.73 -10.01
C GLY A 78 9.12 17.19 -9.36
N SER A 79 7.94 17.77 -9.57
CA SER A 79 7.07 17.43 -10.71
C SER A 79 7.25 15.97 -11.17
N GLY A 80 6.22 15.14 -10.96
CA GLY A 80 6.11 13.81 -11.56
C GLY A 80 6.35 12.67 -10.57
N GLY A 81 5.47 11.69 -10.42
CA GLY A 81 4.30 11.38 -11.20
C GLY A 81 3.39 10.44 -10.42
N GLY A 82 2.10 10.55 -10.69
CA GLY A 82 1.17 9.50 -10.33
C GLY A 82 1.58 8.22 -11.05
N PHE A 83 1.77 7.15 -10.28
CA PHE A 83 1.71 5.81 -10.82
C PHE A 83 0.39 5.22 -10.34
N GLY A 84 -0.69 5.71 -10.97
CA GLY A 84 -1.94 4.99 -11.04
C GLY A 84 -1.73 3.81 -11.98
N GLY A 85 -1.31 2.68 -11.41
CA GLY A 85 -1.38 1.39 -12.08
C GLY A 85 -2.84 0.95 -12.07
N GLY A 86 -3.54 1.26 -13.15
CA GLY A 86 -4.89 0.77 -13.36
C GLY A 86 -4.94 -0.75 -13.51
N TYR A 87 -6.07 -1.29 -13.11
CA TYR A 87 -6.72 -2.44 -13.73
C TYR A 87 -8.15 -2.04 -14.07
#